data_AF-A0A6L5FY09-F1
#
_entry.id   AF-A0A6L5FY09-F1
#
_cell.length_a   1.000
_cell.length_b   1.000
_cell.length_c   1.000
_cell.angle_alpha   90.00
_cell.angle_beta   90.00
_cell.angle_gamma   90.00
#
_symmetry.space_group_name_H-M   'P 1'
#
loop_
_entity.id
_entity.type
_entity.pdbx_description
1 polymer ?
#
loop_
_entity_poly.entity_id
_entity_poly.type
_entity_poly.pdbx_seq_one_letter_code
_entity_poly.pdbx_strand_id
1 'polypeptide(L)'
;MEHLHFSARARRRDRLKRRLASIAIVSLIATMLGIPGMDLGWRLIGRFSGSSGIAQAGGFGGIETSESTEGMLKFRQKIFASRPTPTPKDNAPAPAEESSETATATTTTVAAPSGSITDIIYKAAAEFGLSGAYLVSVAHCESTLNPQAVNPAGYYGLFQFGEGTWNTYGYGSIFDPTAQARTAARLIAAGQSSRWPNCA
;
A
#
# COMPACT_ATOMS: atom_id res chain seq x y z
N MET A 1 -4.35 -34.08 -17.68
CA MET A 1 -3.61 -33.55 -16.51
C MET A 1 -3.03 -32.22 -16.93
N GLU A 2 -3.74 -31.13 -16.65
CA GLU A 2 -3.31 -29.78 -17.01
C GLU A 2 -2.14 -29.34 -16.12
N HIS A 3 -1.02 -29.04 -16.75
CA HIS A 3 0.16 -28.51 -16.06
C HIS A 3 -0.09 -27.05 -15.71
N LEU A 4 -0.46 -26.79 -14.46
CA LEU A 4 -0.48 -25.44 -13.90
C LEU A 4 0.95 -24.87 -13.91
N HIS A 5 1.21 -23.95 -14.84
CA HIS A 5 2.48 -23.24 -14.93
C HIS A 5 2.59 -22.19 -13.82
N PHE A 6 2.98 -22.62 -12.63
CA PHE A 6 3.37 -21.70 -11.56
C PHE A 6 4.60 -20.90 -11.98
N SER A 7 4.48 -19.57 -11.94
CA SER A 7 5.58 -18.65 -12.21
C SER A 7 6.78 -18.96 -11.30
N ALA A 8 8.00 -18.74 -11.80
CA ALA A 8 9.23 -19.05 -11.06
C ALA A 8 9.29 -18.36 -9.68
N ARG A 9 8.58 -17.24 -9.50
CA ARG A 9 8.44 -16.52 -8.22
C ARG A 9 7.52 -17.24 -7.22
N ALA A 10 6.41 -17.83 -7.68
CA ALA A 10 5.50 -18.62 -6.82
C ALA A 10 6.22 -19.84 -6.22
N ARG A 11 7.04 -20.53 -7.04
CA ARG A 11 7.82 -21.70 -6.60
C ARG A 11 8.86 -21.37 -5.52
N ARG A 12 9.43 -20.16 -5.50
CA ARG A 12 10.43 -19.75 -4.49
C ARG A 12 9.78 -19.51 -3.11
N ARG A 13 8.63 -18.84 -3.07
CA ARG A 13 7.91 -18.57 -1.81
C ARG A 13 7.42 -19.86 -1.15
N ASP A 14 6.97 -20.81 -1.95
CA ASP A 14 6.43 -22.06 -1.45
C ASP A 14 7.51 -23.02 -0.91
N ARG A 15 8.71 -23.05 -1.54
CA ARG A 15 9.87 -23.77 -1.00
C ARG A 15 10.34 -23.21 0.34
N LEU A 16 10.28 -21.89 0.52
CA LEU A 16 10.66 -21.21 1.78
C LEU A 16 9.66 -21.53 2.90
N LYS A 17 8.35 -21.49 2.61
CA LYS A 17 7.31 -21.86 3.57
C LYS A 17 7.42 -23.32 4.02
N ARG A 18 7.65 -24.25 3.09
CA ARG A 18 7.84 -25.68 3.43
C ARG A 18 9.11 -25.90 4.27
N ARG A 19 10.22 -25.23 3.97
CA ARG A 19 11.45 -25.32 4.78
C ARG A 19 11.28 -24.78 6.20
N LEU A 20 10.56 -23.67 6.37
CA LEU A 20 10.27 -23.12 7.70
C LEU A 20 9.31 -24.01 8.51
N ALA A 21 8.28 -24.58 7.86
CA ALA A 21 7.37 -25.53 8.50
C ALA A 21 8.09 -26.83 8.93
N SER A 22 9.04 -27.32 8.13
CA SER A 22 9.84 -28.51 8.49
C SER A 22 10.76 -28.29 9.70
N ILE A 23 11.32 -27.09 9.89
CA ILE A 23 12.20 -26.78 11.03
C ILE A 23 11.41 -26.75 12.36
N ALA A 24 10.16 -26.26 12.33
CA ALA A 24 9.30 -26.22 13.51
C ALA A 24 8.86 -27.62 13.98
N ILE A 25 8.63 -28.57 13.06
CA ILE A 25 8.19 -29.93 13.41
C ILE A 25 9.33 -30.80 13.95
N VAL A 26 10.55 -30.67 13.41
CA VAL A 26 11.72 -31.42 13.90
C VAL A 26 12.08 -31.03 15.35
N SER A 27 11.87 -29.77 15.74
CA SER A 27 12.11 -29.31 17.12
C SER A 27 11.09 -29.85 18.13
N LEU A 28 9.87 -30.21 17.69
CA LEU A 28 8.82 -30.76 18.55
C LEU A 28 8.97 -32.29 18.76
N ILE A 29 9.58 -33.00 17.80
CA ILE A 29 9.90 -34.42 17.93
C ILE A 29 11.16 -34.63 18.79
N ALA A 30 12.16 -33.74 18.70
CA ALA A 30 13.38 -33.83 19.50
C ALA A 30 13.15 -33.66 21.02
N THR A 31 12.06 -32.99 21.42
CA THR A 31 11.69 -32.80 22.84
C THR A 31 10.93 -33.98 23.44
N MET A 32 10.29 -34.84 22.63
CA MET A 32 9.55 -36.02 23.10
C MET A 32 10.41 -37.29 23.23
N LEU A 33 11.63 -37.29 22.70
CA LEU A 33 12.53 -38.47 22.71
C LEU A 33 13.57 -38.46 23.84
N GLY A 34 13.48 -37.54 24.80
CA GLY A 34 14.20 -37.64 26.07
C GLY A 34 15.71 -37.87 25.95
N ILE A 35 16.40 -37.09 25.10
CA ILE A 35 17.87 -37.10 25.02
C ILE A 35 18.41 -36.18 26.13
N PRO A 36 19.05 -36.71 27.19
CA PRO A 36 19.68 -35.88 28.22
C PRO A 36 20.95 -35.20 27.68
N GLY A 37 21.09 -33.88 27.89
CA GLY A 37 22.36 -33.17 27.67
C GLY A 37 22.41 -32.04 26.63
N MET A 38 21.30 -31.36 26.33
CA MET A 38 21.32 -30.11 25.54
C MET A 38 20.68 -28.93 26.31
N ASP A 39 21.08 -28.76 27.55
CA ASP A 39 20.60 -27.72 28.46
C ASP A 39 21.37 -26.39 28.28
N LEU A 40 22.17 -26.26 27.21
CA LEU A 40 22.97 -25.06 26.95
C LEU A 40 22.12 -23.85 26.52
N GLY A 41 20.89 -24.07 26.02
CA GLY A 41 20.00 -23.01 25.54
C GLY A 41 19.30 -22.21 26.65
N TRP A 42 18.99 -22.83 27.79
CA TRP A 42 18.29 -22.14 28.90
C TRP A 42 19.23 -21.38 29.85
N ARG A 43 20.55 -21.62 29.80
CA ARG A 43 21.53 -20.87 30.62
C ARG A 43 21.95 -19.52 30.02
N LEU A 44 21.48 -19.18 28.82
CA LEU A 44 21.68 -17.86 28.19
C LEU A 44 20.49 -16.90 28.32
N ILE A 45 19.36 -17.34 28.89
CA ILE A 45 18.14 -16.51 29.05
C ILE A 45 17.98 -15.97 30.49
N GLY A 46 18.86 -16.35 31.41
CA GLY A 46 18.73 -16.05 32.85
C GLY A 46 19.60 -14.92 33.40
N ARG A 47 19.99 -13.90 32.61
CA ARG A 47 20.81 -12.80 33.15
C ARG A 47 20.54 -11.46 32.48
N PHE A 48 19.35 -10.89 32.69
CA PHE A 48 19.15 -9.43 32.77
C PHE A 48 17.81 -9.12 33.45
N SER A 49 17.66 -9.58 34.71
CA SER A 49 16.83 -8.85 35.68
C SER A 49 17.79 -7.95 36.45
N GLY A 50 17.54 -6.65 36.39
CA GLY A 50 18.50 -5.61 36.70
C GLY A 50 18.92 -5.54 38.17
N SER A 51 20.19 -5.21 38.38
CA SER A 51 20.66 -4.22 39.35
C SER A 51 22.18 -4.09 39.28
N SER A 52 22.64 -2.83 39.19
CA SER A 52 23.98 -2.33 39.52
C SER A 52 25.11 -2.58 38.51
N GLY A 53 25.77 -1.48 38.13
CA GLY A 53 26.71 -1.37 37.00
C GLY A 53 28.09 -2.02 37.19
N ILE A 54 28.85 -2.08 36.10
CA ILE A 54 30.19 -1.51 35.88
C ILE A 54 30.57 -1.75 34.40
N ALA A 55 31.39 -0.83 33.89
CA ALA A 55 31.73 -0.54 32.52
C ALA A 55 32.57 -1.57 31.72
N GLN A 56 32.73 -1.22 30.43
CA GLN A 56 33.72 -1.67 29.43
C GLN A 56 33.44 -3.01 28.74
N ALA A 57 33.77 -3.24 27.48
CA ALA A 57 34.11 -2.47 26.28
C ALA A 57 34.37 -3.57 25.24
N GLY A 58 33.96 -3.42 23.98
CA GLY A 58 34.30 -4.38 22.93
C GLY A 58 33.25 -4.40 21.83
N GLY A 59 33.58 -3.74 20.71
CA GLY A 59 32.66 -3.45 19.63
C GLY A 59 32.31 -4.63 18.74
N PHE A 60 31.28 -4.42 17.93
CA PHE A 60 31.20 -4.79 16.52
C PHE A 60 30.12 -3.90 15.88
N GLY A 61 30.39 -3.39 14.69
CA GLY A 61 29.58 -2.38 14.00
C GLY A 61 28.12 -2.80 13.80
N GLY A 62 27.22 -1.95 14.25
CA GLY A 62 25.80 -1.96 13.89
C GLY A 62 25.51 -0.72 13.07
N ILE A 63 25.15 -0.91 11.80
CA ILE A 63 24.50 0.10 10.97
C ILE A 63 23.25 0.61 11.69
N GLU A 64 23.33 1.85 12.18
CA GLU A 64 22.24 2.59 12.82
C GLU A 64 21.13 2.81 11.80
N THR A 65 20.11 1.95 11.83
CA THR A 65 18.88 2.11 11.04
C THR A 65 17.75 2.76 11.84
N SER A 66 18.06 3.31 13.03
CA SER A 66 17.08 3.97 13.90
C SER A 66 16.71 5.39 13.46
N GLU A 67 17.53 6.07 12.65
CA GLU A 67 17.21 7.43 12.21
C GLU A 67 16.13 7.48 11.12
N SER A 68 15.97 6.41 10.34
CA SER A 68 15.06 6.37 9.19
C SER A 68 13.57 6.29 9.57
N THR A 69 13.24 5.64 10.68
CA THR A 69 11.86 5.59 11.19
C THR A 69 11.47 6.90 11.86
N GLU A 70 12.37 7.54 12.61
CA GLU A 70 12.10 8.85 13.21
C GLU A 70 11.93 9.95 12.15
N GLY A 71 12.78 9.97 11.12
CA GLY A 71 12.66 10.92 10.01
C GLY A 71 11.32 10.76 9.27
N MET A 72 10.90 9.51 9.03
CA MET A 72 9.64 9.22 8.36
C MET A 72 8.40 9.53 9.22
N LEU A 73 8.47 9.33 10.54
CA LEU A 73 7.41 9.71 11.48
C LEU A 73 7.26 11.23 11.60
N LYS A 74 8.38 11.96 11.72
CA LYS A 74 8.39 13.44 11.78
C LYS A 74 7.88 14.06 10.48
N PHE A 75 8.22 13.49 9.33
CA PHE A 75 7.70 13.93 8.03
C PHE A 75 6.19 13.70 7.91
N ARG A 76 5.68 12.52 8.31
CA ARG A 76 4.24 12.23 8.32
C ARG A 76 3.46 13.21 9.21
N GLN A 77 3.97 13.52 10.39
CA GLN A 77 3.30 14.45 11.31
C GLN A 77 3.21 15.88 10.75
N LYS A 78 4.26 16.36 10.07
CA LYS A 78 4.30 17.69 9.46
C LYS A 78 3.28 17.87 8.32
N ILE A 79 3.05 16.83 7.52
CA ILE A 79 2.07 16.87 6.42
C ILE A 79 0.63 16.92 6.95
N PHE A 80 0.31 16.19 8.02
CA PHE A 80 -1.03 16.20 8.60
C PHE A 80 -1.36 17.45 9.41
N ALA A 81 -0.37 18.08 10.06
CA ALA A 81 -0.56 19.33 10.81
C ALA A 81 -0.82 20.56 9.91
N SER A 82 -0.59 20.45 8.61
CA SER A 82 -0.72 21.55 7.64
C SER A 82 -2.06 21.58 6.91
N ARG A 83 -3.04 20.75 7.31
CA ARG A 83 -4.38 20.74 6.68
C ARG A 83 -5.25 21.83 7.31
N PRO A 84 -5.70 22.86 6.56
CA PRO A 84 -6.74 23.75 7.05
C PRO A 84 -8.04 22.95 7.27
N THR A 85 -8.63 23.11 8.45
CA THR A 85 -9.91 22.50 8.85
C THR A 85 -11.02 22.94 7.88
N PRO A 86 -11.76 22.02 7.25
CA PRO A 86 -12.98 22.40 6.56
C PRO A 86 -14.03 22.80 7.60
N THR A 87 -14.37 24.09 7.64
CA THR A 87 -15.51 24.61 8.40
C THR A 87 -16.81 23.99 7.89
N PRO A 88 -17.67 23.43 8.77
CA PRO A 88 -19.00 22.98 8.41
C PRO A 88 -19.88 24.20 8.08
N LYS A 89 -20.45 24.25 6.88
CA LYS A 89 -21.62 25.11 6.61
C LYS A 89 -22.86 24.24 6.66
N ASP A 90 -23.63 24.46 7.72
CA ASP A 90 -25.03 24.08 7.82
C ASP A 90 -25.82 24.63 6.62
N ASN A 91 -26.71 23.77 6.10
CA ASN A 91 -28.11 24.05 5.77
C ASN A 91 -28.56 23.14 4.62
N ALA A 92 -29.12 21.99 5.00
CA ALA A 92 -30.20 21.37 4.22
C ALA A 92 -31.48 22.15 4.48
N PRO A 93 -32.35 22.32 3.48
CA PRO A 93 -33.49 21.39 3.41
C PRO A 93 -33.76 20.86 2.00
N ALA A 94 -34.14 19.58 1.94
CA ALA A 94 -34.80 18.94 0.80
C ALA A 94 -36.34 19.06 0.97
N PRO A 95 -37.18 18.64 0.00
CA PRO A 95 -37.19 18.89 -1.45
C PRO A 95 -38.60 19.28 -1.97
N ALA A 96 -38.70 19.95 -3.13
CA ALA A 96 -39.92 19.95 -3.98
C ALA A 96 -39.61 20.34 -5.44
N GLU A 97 -39.77 19.35 -6.31
CA GLU A 97 -40.39 19.32 -7.66
C GLU A 97 -40.08 20.37 -8.77
N GLU A 98 -39.66 19.79 -9.92
CA GLU A 98 -39.98 20.06 -11.33
C GLU A 98 -39.63 21.37 -12.08
N SER A 99 -38.77 21.17 -13.10
CA SER A 99 -38.90 21.55 -14.52
C SER A 99 -38.47 22.95 -15.05
N SER A 100 -37.58 22.84 -16.04
CA SER A 100 -37.40 23.64 -17.26
C SER A 100 -36.45 24.85 -17.32
N GLU A 101 -35.43 24.63 -18.16
CA GLU A 101 -34.80 25.52 -19.15
C GLU A 101 -33.79 26.62 -18.78
N THR A 102 -32.61 26.41 -19.39
CA THR A 102 -31.79 27.38 -20.12
C THR A 102 -31.12 28.51 -19.33
N ALA A 103 -29.89 28.24 -18.89
CA ALA A 103 -28.88 29.28 -18.71
C ALA A 103 -27.52 28.78 -19.21
N THR A 104 -27.05 29.43 -20.28
CA THR A 104 -25.72 29.30 -20.87
C THR A 104 -24.66 29.71 -19.85
N ALA A 105 -24.12 28.74 -19.12
CA ALA A 105 -22.97 28.97 -18.24
C ALA A 105 -21.68 28.59 -18.97
N THR A 106 -20.95 29.62 -19.40
CA THR A 106 -19.54 29.53 -19.80
C THR A 106 -18.74 29.00 -18.61
N THR A 107 -18.59 27.68 -18.54
CA THR A 107 -17.72 27.05 -17.57
C THR A 107 -16.30 27.21 -18.07
N THR A 108 -15.47 27.89 -17.29
CA THR A 108 -14.01 27.84 -17.42
C THR A 108 -13.59 26.38 -17.32
N THR A 109 -13.46 25.72 -18.47
CA THR A 109 -12.89 24.39 -18.59
C THR A 109 -11.44 24.49 -18.13
N VAL A 110 -11.18 24.10 -16.89
CA VAL A 110 -9.84 23.69 -16.47
C VAL A 110 -9.46 22.58 -17.43
N ALA A 111 -8.56 22.88 -18.36
CA ALA A 111 -8.11 21.95 -19.37
C ALA A 111 -7.65 20.67 -18.66
N ALA A 112 -8.38 19.58 -18.90
CA ALA A 112 -7.94 18.25 -18.49
C ALA A 112 -6.53 18.05 -19.07
N PRO A 113 -5.58 17.47 -18.31
CA PRO A 113 -4.25 17.25 -18.82
C PRO A 113 -4.34 16.36 -20.06
N SER A 114 -4.10 16.97 -21.21
CA SER A 114 -4.03 16.34 -22.52
C SER A 114 -2.73 15.53 -22.60
N GLY A 115 -2.80 14.29 -22.13
CA GLY A 115 -1.73 13.31 -22.26
C GLY A 115 -2.33 11.95 -22.57
N SER A 116 -1.54 11.06 -23.15
CA SER A 116 -1.95 9.67 -23.22
C SER A 116 -2.21 9.14 -21.79
N ILE A 117 -3.04 8.11 -21.65
CA ILE A 117 -3.28 7.46 -20.34
C ILE A 117 -1.95 7.08 -19.68
N THR A 118 -1.02 6.58 -20.48
CA THR A 118 0.34 6.25 -20.04
C THR A 118 1.06 7.48 -19.49
N ASP A 119 1.06 8.62 -20.18
CA ASP A 119 1.69 9.86 -19.69
C ASP A 119 1.08 10.35 -18.38
N ILE A 120 -0.25 10.24 -18.24
CA ILE A 120 -0.96 10.58 -17.00
C ILE A 120 -0.45 9.70 -15.85
N ILE A 121 -0.29 8.40 -16.08
CA ILE A 121 0.23 7.46 -15.08
C ILE A 121 1.70 7.74 -14.77
N TYR A 122 2.54 8.02 -15.77
CA TYR A 122 3.96 8.37 -15.55
C TYR A 122 4.11 9.65 -14.72
N LYS A 123 3.32 10.69 -15.02
CA LYS A 123 3.30 11.94 -14.24
C LYS A 123 2.90 11.67 -12.79
N ALA A 124 1.81 10.93 -12.57
CA ALA A 124 1.37 10.56 -11.23
C ALA A 124 2.43 9.75 -10.47
N ALA A 125 3.07 8.77 -11.12
CA ALA A 125 4.13 7.98 -10.49
C ALA A 125 5.30 8.86 -10.04
N ALA A 126 5.75 9.78 -10.91
CA ALA A 126 6.85 10.70 -10.61
C ALA A 126 6.56 11.60 -9.39
N GLU A 127 5.33 12.10 -9.25
CA GLU A 127 4.91 12.93 -8.12
C GLU A 127 5.10 12.24 -6.74
N PHE A 128 4.98 10.91 -6.70
CA PHE A 128 5.08 10.12 -5.47
C PHE A 128 6.35 9.26 -5.40
N GLY A 129 7.34 9.52 -6.26
CA GLY A 129 8.62 8.81 -6.27
C GLY A 129 8.53 7.34 -6.69
N LEU A 130 7.50 6.97 -7.45
CA LEU A 130 7.32 5.61 -7.97
C LEU A 130 7.89 5.49 -9.39
N SER A 131 8.26 4.26 -9.76
CA SER A 131 8.54 3.94 -11.17
C SER A 131 7.25 4.04 -11.99
N GLY A 132 7.27 4.84 -13.06
CA GLY A 132 6.14 4.92 -13.97
C GLY A 132 5.81 3.59 -14.64
N ALA A 133 6.83 2.81 -15.02
CA ALA A 133 6.63 1.48 -15.59
C ALA A 133 5.92 0.52 -14.61
N TYR A 134 6.22 0.63 -13.32
CA TYR A 134 5.52 -0.13 -12.28
C TYR A 134 4.05 0.28 -12.21
N LEU A 135 3.76 1.57 -12.10
CA LEU A 135 2.38 2.04 -11.97
C LEU A 135 1.54 1.75 -13.23
N VAL A 136 2.15 1.84 -14.43
CA VAL A 136 1.55 1.40 -15.69
C VAL A 136 1.26 -0.10 -15.68
N SER A 137 2.17 -0.93 -15.14
CA SER A 137 1.93 -2.38 -15.06
C SER A 137 0.74 -2.72 -14.16
N VAL A 138 0.52 -1.98 -13.08
CA VAL A 138 -0.66 -2.13 -12.21
C VAL A 138 -1.93 -1.75 -12.99
N ALA A 139 -1.98 -0.57 -13.60
CA ALA A 139 -3.16 -0.14 -14.37
C ALA A 139 -3.48 -1.05 -15.57
N HIS A 140 -2.45 -1.57 -16.24
CA HIS A 140 -2.64 -2.54 -17.31
C HIS A 140 -3.21 -3.86 -16.79
N CYS A 141 -2.72 -4.35 -15.65
CA CYS A 141 -3.23 -5.56 -15.00
C CYS A 141 -4.69 -5.40 -14.56
N GLU A 142 -5.06 -4.23 -14.05
CA GLU A 142 -6.41 -3.96 -13.53
C GLU A 142 -7.46 -3.71 -14.63
N SER A 143 -7.12 -2.94 -15.67
CA SER A 143 -8.12 -2.52 -16.67
C SER A 143 -7.66 -2.53 -18.12
N THR A 144 -6.43 -3.00 -18.40
CA THR A 144 -5.78 -2.82 -19.71
C THR A 144 -5.72 -1.34 -20.11
N LEU A 145 -5.43 -0.46 -19.14
CA LEU A 145 -5.33 0.99 -19.31
C LEU A 145 -6.64 1.68 -19.75
N ASN A 146 -7.80 1.06 -19.48
CA ASN A 146 -9.10 1.65 -19.78
C ASN A 146 -9.61 2.50 -18.59
N PRO A 147 -9.75 3.84 -18.74
CA PRO A 147 -10.24 4.71 -17.67
C PRO A 147 -11.75 4.56 -17.41
N GLN A 148 -12.50 3.96 -18.34
CA GLN A 148 -13.94 3.72 -18.24
C GLN A 148 -14.26 2.26 -17.87
N ALA A 149 -13.28 1.48 -17.43
CA ALA A 149 -13.52 0.10 -17.03
C ALA A 149 -14.48 0.03 -15.84
N VAL A 150 -15.39 -0.94 -15.87
CA VAL A 150 -16.28 -1.25 -14.76
C VAL A 150 -16.34 -2.77 -14.65
N ASN A 151 -16.13 -3.29 -13.45
CA ASN A 151 -16.36 -4.71 -13.20
C ASN A 151 -17.70 -4.93 -12.45
N PRO A 152 -18.32 -6.12 -12.57
CA PRO A 152 -19.57 -6.44 -11.87
C PRO A 152 -19.46 -6.44 -10.34
N ALA A 153 -18.23 -6.47 -9.80
CA ALA A 153 -17.97 -6.47 -8.36
C ALA A 153 -17.88 -5.05 -7.76
N GLY A 154 -18.14 -3.99 -8.55
CA GLY A 154 -18.14 -2.60 -8.08
C GLY A 154 -16.76 -1.97 -7.99
N TYR A 155 -15.91 -2.22 -8.99
CA TYR A 155 -14.60 -1.56 -9.15
C TYR A 155 -14.50 -0.81 -10.47
N TYR A 156 -13.84 0.34 -10.46
CA TYR A 156 -13.97 1.35 -11.50
C TYR A 156 -12.62 1.89 -12.01
N GLY A 157 -12.57 2.09 -13.34
CA GLY A 157 -11.54 2.73 -14.16
C GLY A 157 -10.13 2.17 -14.03
N LEU A 158 -9.12 3.03 -14.23
CA LEU A 158 -7.72 2.62 -14.49
C LEU A 158 -7.13 1.66 -13.45
N PHE A 159 -7.41 1.89 -12.18
CA PHE A 159 -6.86 1.11 -11.08
C PHE A 159 -7.93 0.30 -10.37
N GLN A 160 -9.11 0.13 -10.99
CA GLN A 160 -10.20 -0.66 -10.42
C GLN A 160 -10.42 -0.31 -8.95
N PHE A 161 -10.67 0.97 -8.63
CA PHE A 161 -10.97 1.39 -7.25
C PHE A 161 -12.39 0.98 -6.88
N GLY A 162 -12.58 0.53 -5.63
CA GLY A 162 -13.92 0.38 -5.05
C GLY A 162 -14.40 1.69 -4.43
N GLU A 163 -15.72 1.93 -4.43
CA GLU A 163 -16.32 3.21 -4.00
C GLU A 163 -15.92 3.64 -2.59
N GLY A 164 -15.89 2.72 -1.61
CA GLY A 164 -15.50 3.07 -0.23
C GLY A 164 -14.05 3.57 -0.12
N THR A 165 -13.14 2.99 -0.91
CA THR A 165 -11.75 3.47 -1.00
C THR A 165 -11.73 4.83 -1.71
N TRP A 166 -12.49 4.98 -2.79
CA TRP A 166 -12.57 6.24 -3.53
C TRP A 166 -13.12 7.38 -2.68
N ASN A 167 -14.20 7.15 -1.91
CA ASN A 167 -14.78 8.16 -1.02
C ASN A 167 -13.80 8.62 0.07
N THR A 168 -12.90 7.73 0.50
CA THR A 168 -11.91 8.04 1.55
C THR A 168 -10.68 8.76 0.99
N TYR A 169 -10.22 8.36 -0.20
CA TYR A 169 -8.91 8.76 -0.72
C TYR A 169 -8.98 9.51 -2.06
N GLY A 170 -9.94 9.20 -2.91
CA GLY A 170 -10.11 9.82 -4.21
C GLY A 170 -10.57 11.28 -4.14
N TYR A 171 -10.70 11.87 -5.32
CA TYR A 171 -11.26 13.21 -5.51
C TYR A 171 -11.80 13.32 -6.94
N GLY A 172 -12.83 14.14 -7.14
CA GLY A 172 -13.50 14.24 -8.44
C GLY A 172 -14.16 12.92 -8.87
N SER A 173 -14.31 12.76 -10.18
CA SER A 173 -14.91 11.56 -10.76
C SER A 173 -14.02 10.34 -10.55
N ILE A 174 -14.61 9.20 -10.16
CA ILE A 174 -13.88 7.91 -10.11
C ILE A 174 -13.38 7.47 -11.48
N PHE A 175 -13.91 8.04 -12.56
CA PHE A 175 -13.46 7.76 -13.93
C PHE A 175 -12.45 8.78 -14.47
N ASP A 176 -12.08 9.80 -13.69
CA ASP A 176 -11.00 10.72 -14.09
C ASP A 176 -9.65 9.99 -14.02
N PRO A 177 -8.97 9.79 -15.17
CA PRO A 177 -7.70 9.06 -15.20
C PRO A 177 -6.61 9.73 -14.37
N THR A 178 -6.61 11.06 -14.29
CA THR A 178 -5.61 11.82 -13.52
C THR A 178 -5.82 11.63 -12.03
N ALA A 179 -7.07 11.78 -11.58
CA ALA A 179 -7.42 11.55 -10.18
C ALA A 179 -7.13 10.11 -9.76
N GLN A 180 -7.46 9.13 -10.60
CA GLN A 180 -7.18 7.72 -10.32
C GLN A 180 -5.69 7.44 -10.22
N ALA A 181 -4.90 7.87 -11.21
CA ALA A 181 -3.47 7.62 -11.22
C ALA A 181 -2.77 8.25 -10.02
N ARG A 182 -3.10 9.50 -9.68
CA ARG A 182 -2.54 10.18 -8.50
C ARG A 182 -2.97 9.52 -7.20
N THR A 183 -4.22 9.08 -7.08
CA THR A 183 -4.70 8.38 -5.88
C THR A 183 -4.02 7.03 -5.72
N ALA A 184 -3.87 6.25 -6.79
CA ALA A 184 -3.17 4.97 -6.78
C ALA A 184 -1.70 5.15 -6.41
N ALA A 185 -1.00 6.08 -7.07
CA ALA A 185 0.39 6.40 -6.78
C ALA A 185 0.60 6.79 -5.31
N ARG A 186 -0.25 7.66 -4.76
CA ARG A 186 -0.18 8.09 -3.36
C ARG A 186 -0.37 6.92 -2.39
N LEU A 187 -1.35 6.04 -2.63
CA LEU A 187 -1.64 4.90 -1.77
C LEU A 187 -0.51 3.87 -1.81
N ILE A 188 0.01 3.57 -3.01
CA ILE A 188 1.13 2.65 -3.20
C ILE A 188 2.40 3.20 -2.54
N ALA A 189 2.72 4.49 -2.73
CA ALA A 189 3.86 5.13 -2.06
C ALA A 189 3.71 5.14 -0.52
N ALA A 190 2.48 5.14 -0.01
CA ALA A 190 2.18 5.00 1.41
C ALA A 190 2.23 3.54 1.92
N GLY A 191 2.65 2.57 1.09
CA GLY A 191 2.76 1.16 1.45
C GLY A 191 1.45 0.37 1.35
N GLN A 192 0.41 0.91 0.71
CA GLN A 192 -0.89 0.25 0.55
C GLN A 192 -1.03 -0.53 -0.77
N SER A 193 0.06 -1.10 -1.30
CA SER A 193 0.01 -1.92 -2.52
C SER A 193 -0.88 -3.16 -2.37
N SER A 194 -1.13 -3.63 -1.15
CA SER A 194 -2.02 -4.76 -0.86
C SER A 194 -3.48 -4.56 -1.30
N ARG A 195 -3.87 -3.33 -1.69
CA ARG A 195 -5.17 -3.04 -2.31
C ARG A 195 -5.31 -3.62 -3.71
N TRP A 196 -4.19 -3.89 -4.38
CA TRP A 196 -4.11 -4.53 -5.69
C TRP A 196 -3.40 -5.89 -5.54
N PRO A 197 -3.97 -6.86 -4.80
CA PRO A 197 -3.27 -8.06 -4.36
C PRO A 197 -2.76 -8.96 -5.51
N ASN A 198 -3.32 -8.79 -6.71
CA ASN A 198 -2.95 -9.55 -7.90
C ASN A 198 -2.02 -8.77 -8.85
N CYS A 199 -1.91 -7.44 -8.68
CA CYS A 199 -1.32 -6.56 -9.68
C CYS A 199 -0.16 -5.68 -9.17
N ALA A 200 -0.01 -5.45 -7.86
CA ALA A 200 1.00 -4.54 -7.27
C ALA A 200 2.04 -5.21 -6.36
#